data_AF-A0A8J2QNN5-F1
#
_entry.id   AF-A0A8J2QNN5-F1
#
_cell.length_a   1.000
_cell.length_b   1.000
_cell.length_c   1.000
_cell.angle_alpha   90.00
_cell.angle_beta   90.00
_cell.angle_gamma   90.00
#
_symmetry.space_group_name_H-M   'P 1'
#
loop_
_entity.id
_entity.type
_entity.pdbx_description
1 polymer ?
#
loop_
_entity_poly.entity_id
_entity_poly.type
_entity_poly.pdbx_seq_one_letter_code
_entity_poly.pdbx_strand_id
1 'polypeptide(L)'
;MLKLWLGLALTADSSALFRDRNSFGMNLKRPSELYKHLRVSKRHILGKSHDDVVTSLPKDNDAPELESRLQFHKQFMIGAQNNRVGLGSSRKVQDTDILKSFIRQDENDKYKIHAMSLEMQNEWLDIGDFCIPLALKWRTLIHDWSPALLKFYLNAFQMTLPDQSNLVRWGKGTEKTCYICGKAVGTAKHLLVGCKVLLDSGQYSRRHDRVLEIIRFVREGTRAIKSNVKPYSILKAASDWTIMMDTYEKQYKIPEDICASASRPDIFLYSRILKRVVMIELTVPWETNIPKDHAIKVNKYYELTNELTRNRFVVDLYAVEVGARGITAKSLYNLLKDLGLSRTNINSFLERTSKAALVGSFQIWLGREGNLDSGGERITRVS
;
A
#
# COMPACT_ATOMS: atom_id res chain seq x y z
N MET A 1 14.36 -6.60 21.76
CA MET A 1 14.08 -5.20 22.13
C MET A 1 13.11 -4.51 21.16
N LEU A 2 13.44 -4.32 19.87
CA LEU A 2 12.55 -3.61 18.92
C LEU A 2 11.18 -4.28 18.68
N LYS A 3 11.13 -5.61 18.54
CA LYS A 3 9.85 -6.34 18.41
C LYS A 3 8.91 -6.04 19.59
N LEU A 4 9.43 -6.11 20.80
CA LEU A 4 8.67 -5.85 22.03
C LEU A 4 8.17 -4.40 22.07
N TRP A 5 9.04 -3.43 21.75
CA TRP A 5 8.67 -2.01 21.71
C TRP A 5 7.54 -1.72 20.70
N LEU A 6 7.54 -2.40 19.55
CA LEU A 6 6.50 -2.28 18.52
C LEU A 6 5.26 -3.16 18.77
N GLY A 7 5.28 -3.99 19.83
CA GLY A 7 4.22 -4.95 20.11
C GLY A 7 4.07 -6.05 19.05
N LEU A 8 5.16 -6.39 18.36
CA LEU A 8 5.17 -7.51 17.42
C LEU A 8 5.09 -8.85 18.16
N ALA A 9 4.35 -9.80 17.60
CA ALA A 9 4.36 -11.17 18.07
C ALA A 9 5.79 -11.75 18.07
N LEU A 10 6.07 -12.67 18.99
CA LEU A 10 7.38 -13.34 19.05
C LEU A 10 7.76 -14.00 17.72
N THR A 11 6.76 -14.62 17.09
CA THR A 11 6.86 -15.33 15.80
C THR A 11 6.85 -14.40 14.58
N ALA A 12 6.67 -13.08 14.75
CA ALA A 12 6.73 -12.15 13.62
C ALA A 12 8.12 -12.15 12.99
N ASP A 13 8.22 -11.99 11.68
CA ASP A 13 9.50 -11.88 10.99
C ASP A 13 10.16 -10.54 11.31
N SER A 14 11.37 -10.60 11.86
CA SER A 14 12.14 -9.39 12.18
C SER A 14 12.56 -8.59 10.93
N SER A 15 12.60 -9.22 9.75
CA SER A 15 12.99 -8.57 8.51
C SER A 15 12.05 -7.41 8.15
N ALA A 16 10.77 -7.47 8.54
CA ALA A 16 9.79 -6.42 8.26
C ALA A 16 10.22 -5.03 8.78
N LEU A 17 11.08 -5.00 9.81
CA LEU A 17 11.65 -3.76 10.34
C LEU A 17 12.74 -3.17 9.45
N PHE A 18 13.53 -4.02 8.78
CA PHE A 18 14.78 -3.62 8.11
C PHE A 18 14.68 -3.63 6.58
N ARG A 19 13.79 -4.45 6.02
CA ARG A 19 13.49 -4.50 4.58
C ARG A 19 13.23 -3.11 4.04
N ASP A 20 13.64 -2.89 2.79
CA ASP A 20 13.32 -1.64 2.12
C ASP A 20 11.81 -1.42 1.96
N ARG A 21 11.44 -0.17 1.67
CA ARG A 21 10.04 0.20 1.48
C ARG A 21 9.44 -0.50 0.26
N ASN A 22 10.20 -0.70 -0.81
CA ASN A 22 9.71 -1.34 -2.04
C ASN A 22 9.32 -2.81 -1.81
N SER A 23 9.96 -3.43 -0.82
CA SER A 23 9.70 -4.77 -0.28
C SER A 23 8.80 -4.70 0.95
N PHE A 24 7.97 -3.66 1.07
CA PHE A 24 6.97 -3.47 2.14
C PHE A 24 7.52 -3.51 3.58
N GLY A 25 8.80 -3.17 3.78
CA GLY A 25 9.42 -3.02 5.09
C GLY A 25 9.38 -1.59 5.64
N MET A 26 9.72 -1.45 6.92
CA MET A 26 9.82 -0.15 7.60
C MET A 26 11.10 0.63 7.23
N ASN A 27 12.07 -0.02 6.59
CA ASN A 27 13.35 0.57 6.21
C ASN A 27 14.11 1.19 7.41
N LEU A 28 14.05 0.53 8.57
CA LEU A 28 14.93 0.85 9.68
C LEU A 28 16.34 0.35 9.36
N LYS A 29 17.36 1.12 9.76
CA LYS A 29 18.74 0.72 9.54
C LYS A 29 19.14 -0.33 10.57
N ARG A 30 19.59 -1.50 10.10
CA ARG A 30 20.10 -2.55 11.00
C ARG A 30 21.51 -2.16 11.49
N PRO A 31 21.85 -2.29 12.77
CA PRO A 31 23.20 -1.96 13.27
C PRO A 31 24.32 -2.71 12.54
N SER A 32 24.10 -3.99 12.20
CA SER A 32 25.05 -4.79 11.42
C SER A 32 25.25 -4.28 9.99
N GLU A 33 24.17 -3.81 9.33
CA GLU A 33 24.24 -3.19 8.00
C GLU A 33 24.98 -1.85 8.06
N LEU A 34 24.71 -1.03 9.07
CA LEU A 34 25.42 0.23 9.33
C LEU A 34 26.92 -0.01 9.53
N TYR A 35 27.28 -1.03 10.33
CA TYR A 35 28.67 -1.39 10.55
C TYR A 35 29.37 -1.78 9.24
N LYS A 36 28.73 -2.60 8.40
CA LYS A 36 29.24 -2.94 7.05
C LYS A 36 29.39 -1.70 6.17
N HIS A 37 28.41 -0.80 6.15
CA HIS A 37 28.49 0.46 5.40
C HIS A 37 29.70 1.30 5.82
N LEU A 38 29.95 1.41 7.13
CA LEU A 38 31.07 2.18 7.66
C LEU A 38 32.41 1.55 7.27
N ARG A 39 32.57 0.23 7.41
CA ARG A 39 33.81 -0.47 7.02
C ARG A 39 34.12 -0.33 5.54
N VAL A 40 33.13 -0.58 4.67
CA VAL A 40 33.31 -0.50 3.22
C VAL A 40 33.57 0.94 2.76
N SER A 41 32.86 1.91 3.33
CA SER A 41 33.12 3.34 3.03
C SER A 41 34.52 3.76 3.48
N LYS A 42 34.91 3.40 4.72
CA LYS A 42 36.24 3.69 5.25
C LYS A 42 37.32 3.10 4.35
N ARG A 43 37.23 1.80 4.02
CA ARG A 43 38.19 1.14 3.15
C ARG A 43 38.32 1.83 1.79
N HIS A 44 37.18 2.14 1.15
CA HIS A 44 37.18 2.80 -0.15
C HIS A 44 37.85 4.18 -0.09
N ILE A 45 37.54 4.98 0.93
CA ILE A 45 38.13 6.32 1.11
C ILE A 45 39.64 6.22 1.35
N LEU A 46 40.09 5.34 2.24
CA LEU A 46 41.52 5.13 2.51
C LEU A 46 42.27 4.63 1.28
N GLY A 47 41.66 3.74 0.50
CA GLY A 47 42.23 3.21 -0.75
C GLY A 47 42.29 4.22 -1.90
N LYS A 48 41.58 5.35 -1.80
CA LYS A 48 41.62 6.47 -2.77
C LYS A 48 42.39 7.68 -2.26
N SER A 49 43.04 7.56 -1.10
CA SER A 49 43.89 8.63 -0.57
C SER A 49 45.06 8.92 -1.52
N HIS A 50 45.47 10.18 -1.59
CA HIS A 50 46.70 10.60 -2.27
C HIS A 50 47.96 10.42 -1.41
N ASP A 51 47.78 10.04 -0.14
CA ASP A 51 48.86 9.81 0.82
C ASP A 51 49.24 8.32 0.84
N ASP A 52 50.49 8.02 0.51
CA ASP A 52 51.04 6.67 0.45
C ASP A 52 51.02 5.95 1.81
N VAL A 53 51.19 6.69 2.91
CA VAL A 53 51.08 6.14 4.28
C VAL A 53 49.66 5.64 4.51
N VAL A 54 48.67 6.43 4.10
CA VAL A 54 47.25 6.10 4.25
C VAL A 54 46.85 4.90 3.37
N THR A 55 47.33 4.83 2.14
CA THR A 55 47.00 3.73 1.22
C THR A 55 47.67 2.40 1.60
N SER A 56 48.80 2.45 2.31
CA SER A 56 49.54 1.29 2.83
C SER A 56 48.94 0.66 4.09
N LEU A 57 47.97 1.33 4.75
CA LEU A 57 47.33 0.78 5.95
C LEU A 57 46.62 -0.55 5.64
N PRO A 58 46.63 -1.52 6.59
CA PRO A 58 45.89 -2.77 6.43
C PRO A 58 44.42 -2.53 6.12
N LYS A 59 43.91 -3.18 5.07
CA LYS A 59 42.53 -3.05 4.63
C LYS A 59 41.73 -4.28 5.04
N ASP A 60 40.48 -4.07 5.48
CA ASP A 60 39.55 -5.14 5.85
C ASP A 60 39.30 -6.12 4.68
N ASN A 61 39.30 -7.44 4.96
CA ASN A 61 39.20 -8.51 3.94
C ASN A 61 37.82 -8.63 3.27
N ASP A 62 36.78 -8.01 3.82
CA ASP A 62 35.37 -8.25 3.47
C ASP A 62 34.89 -7.62 2.13
N ALA A 63 35.75 -6.90 1.41
CA ALA A 63 35.34 -5.95 0.38
C ALA A 63 35.82 -6.14 -1.09
N PRO A 64 36.71 -7.10 -1.46
CA PRO A 64 37.16 -7.23 -2.85
C PRO A 64 36.01 -7.40 -3.87
N GLU A 65 34.97 -8.17 -3.51
CA GLU A 65 33.81 -8.38 -4.38
C GLU A 65 33.03 -7.09 -4.64
N LEU A 66 32.83 -6.25 -3.61
CA LEU A 66 32.11 -4.99 -3.73
C LEU A 66 32.89 -3.96 -4.56
N GLU A 67 34.23 -3.96 -4.45
CA GLU A 67 35.10 -3.12 -5.28
C GLU A 67 35.03 -3.53 -6.76
N SER A 68 35.04 -4.83 -7.06
CA SER A 68 34.84 -5.36 -8.42
C SER A 68 33.46 -5.00 -8.98
N ARG A 69 32.39 -5.13 -8.18
CA ARG A 69 31.03 -4.71 -8.56
C ARG A 69 30.95 -3.20 -8.83
N LEU A 70 31.65 -2.39 -8.05
CA LEU A 70 31.74 -0.94 -8.28
C LEU A 70 32.46 -0.65 -9.61
N GLN A 71 33.56 -1.33 -9.91
CA GLN A 71 34.27 -1.16 -11.18
C GLN A 71 33.37 -1.51 -12.36
N PHE A 72 32.65 -2.64 -12.30
CA PHE A 72 31.66 -3.02 -13.31
C PHE A 72 30.56 -1.96 -13.46
N HIS A 73 29.98 -1.51 -12.35
CA HIS A 73 28.96 -0.46 -12.37
C HIS A 73 29.47 0.83 -13.00
N LYS A 74 30.73 1.19 -12.74
CA LYS A 74 31.35 2.36 -13.35
C LYS A 74 31.47 2.21 -14.87
N GLN A 75 31.89 1.03 -15.31
CA GLN A 75 32.13 0.77 -16.72
C GLN A 75 30.83 0.70 -17.53
N PHE A 76 29.75 0.14 -16.96
CA PHE A 76 28.54 -0.20 -17.73
C PHE A 76 27.29 0.58 -17.30
N MET A 77 27.22 1.12 -16.08
CA MET A 77 25.98 1.63 -15.48
C MET A 77 25.97 3.14 -15.20
N ILE A 78 27.08 3.88 -15.36
CA ILE A 78 27.13 5.34 -15.10
C ILE A 78 26.13 6.14 -15.95
N GLY A 79 25.74 5.62 -17.11
CA GLY A 79 24.70 6.21 -17.98
C GLY A 79 23.28 5.68 -17.74
N ALA A 80 23.11 4.65 -16.93
CA ALA A 80 21.82 4.05 -16.65
C ALA A 80 21.01 4.95 -15.70
N GLN A 81 19.93 5.53 -16.22
CA GLN A 81 19.16 6.51 -15.49
C GLN A 81 17.98 5.86 -14.75
N ASN A 82 18.02 5.92 -13.42
CA ASN A 82 16.99 5.33 -12.56
C ASN A 82 15.93 6.35 -12.09
N ASN A 83 15.99 7.57 -12.63
CA ASN A 83 15.10 8.68 -12.26
C ASN A 83 14.56 9.40 -13.50
N ARG A 84 13.54 10.24 -13.31
CA ARG A 84 12.81 10.93 -14.40
C ARG A 84 13.52 12.18 -14.93
N VAL A 85 14.83 12.33 -14.71
CA VAL A 85 15.55 13.59 -14.99
C VAL A 85 15.98 13.68 -16.47
N GLY A 86 15.74 12.63 -17.26
CA GLY A 86 15.97 12.59 -18.71
C GLY A 86 17.42 12.24 -19.09
N LEU A 87 17.60 11.48 -20.16
CA LEU A 87 18.92 11.00 -20.59
C LEU A 87 19.92 12.16 -20.65
N GLY A 88 21.09 12.00 -20.02
CA GLY A 88 22.14 13.02 -19.97
C GLY A 88 22.17 13.87 -18.70
N SER A 89 21.15 13.83 -17.85
CA SER A 89 21.19 14.47 -16.52
C SER A 89 21.64 13.49 -15.43
N SER A 90 22.97 13.37 -15.19
CA SER A 90 23.49 12.64 -14.04
C SER A 90 23.88 13.58 -12.91
N ARG A 91 23.40 13.30 -11.69
CA ARG A 91 24.09 13.80 -10.49
C ARG A 91 25.32 12.92 -10.32
N LYS A 92 26.48 13.51 -10.05
CA LYS A 92 27.65 12.74 -9.59
C LYS A 92 27.25 11.98 -8.32
N VAL A 93 27.09 10.67 -8.43
CA VAL A 93 26.87 9.78 -7.29
C VAL A 93 28.24 9.40 -6.74
N GLN A 94 28.43 9.50 -5.42
CA GLN A 94 29.68 9.07 -4.81
C GLN A 94 29.78 7.54 -4.86
N ASP A 95 30.98 7.03 -5.12
CA ASP A 95 31.29 5.60 -5.10
C ASP A 95 30.81 4.91 -3.81
N THR A 96 30.94 5.59 -2.66
CA THR A 96 30.49 5.05 -1.38
C THR A 96 28.97 4.84 -1.31
N ASP A 97 28.18 5.64 -2.03
CA ASP A 97 26.73 5.49 -2.08
C ASP A 97 26.32 4.31 -2.97
N ILE A 98 27.05 4.08 -4.06
CA ILE A 98 26.89 2.89 -4.91
C ILE A 98 27.23 1.63 -4.09
N LEU A 99 28.35 1.63 -3.38
CA LEU A 99 28.76 0.51 -2.51
C LEU A 99 27.71 0.22 -1.42
N LYS A 100 27.19 1.25 -0.75
CA LYS A 100 26.09 1.09 0.23
C LYS A 100 24.83 0.51 -0.43
N SER A 101 24.54 0.90 -1.66
CA SER A 101 23.37 0.37 -2.39
C SER A 101 23.49 -1.12 -2.68
N PHE A 102 24.69 -1.62 -2.98
CA PHE A 102 24.95 -3.05 -3.16
C PHE A 102 24.76 -3.83 -1.87
N ILE A 103 25.33 -3.36 -0.76
CA ILE A 103 25.15 -3.99 0.55
C ILE A 103 23.66 -4.07 0.91
N ARG A 104 22.93 -2.97 0.70
CA ARG A 104 21.49 -2.90 0.95
C ARG A 104 20.69 -3.83 0.03
N GLN A 105 21.10 -4.00 -1.22
CA GLN A 105 20.50 -4.95 -2.15
C GLN A 105 20.71 -6.39 -1.66
N ASP A 106 21.96 -6.76 -1.36
CA ASP A 106 22.30 -8.12 -0.90
C ASP A 106 21.57 -8.47 0.40
N GLU A 107 21.45 -7.53 1.35
CA GLU A 107 20.69 -7.75 2.59
C GLU A 107 19.17 -7.87 2.31
N ASN A 108 18.62 -7.06 1.40
CA ASN A 108 17.22 -7.21 0.98
C ASN A 108 16.92 -8.55 0.30
N ASP A 109 17.83 -9.03 -0.54
CA ASP A 109 17.65 -10.30 -1.22
C ASP A 109 17.70 -11.48 -0.25
N LYS A 110 18.55 -11.41 0.80
CA LYS A 110 18.48 -12.37 1.92
C LYS A 110 17.12 -12.35 2.62
N TYR A 111 16.52 -11.18 2.82
CA TYR A 111 15.18 -11.09 3.42
C TYR A 111 14.10 -11.71 2.52
N LYS A 112 14.19 -11.56 1.19
CA LYS A 112 13.28 -12.22 0.24
C LYS A 112 13.43 -13.74 0.31
N ILE A 113 14.65 -14.25 0.24
CA ILE A 113 14.94 -15.69 0.33
C ILE A 113 14.40 -16.26 1.65
N HIS A 114 14.63 -15.56 2.76
CA HIS A 114 14.07 -15.97 4.05
C HIS A 114 12.53 -15.99 4.01
N ALA A 115 11.89 -14.95 3.49
CA ALA A 115 10.44 -14.89 3.42
C ALA A 115 9.84 -16.01 2.55
N MET A 116 10.50 -16.43 1.48
CA MET A 116 10.06 -17.58 0.67
C MET A 116 9.98 -18.89 1.48
N SER A 117 10.78 -19.03 2.54
CA SER A 117 10.73 -20.18 3.45
C SER A 117 9.60 -20.11 4.50
N LEU A 118 8.94 -18.95 4.64
CA LEU A 118 7.89 -18.73 5.62
C LEU A 118 6.52 -18.98 4.98
N GLU A 119 5.68 -19.78 5.62
CA GLU A 119 4.32 -20.08 5.12
C GLU A 119 3.37 -18.87 5.23
N MET A 120 3.49 -18.10 6.32
CA MET A 120 2.51 -17.07 6.68
C MET A 120 2.98 -15.63 6.39
N GLN A 121 4.30 -15.37 6.39
CA GLN A 121 4.89 -14.02 6.29
C GLN A 121 5.46 -13.71 4.90
N ASN A 122 4.98 -14.38 3.85
CA ASN A 122 5.51 -14.27 2.49
C ASN A 122 4.62 -13.46 1.52
N GLU A 123 3.36 -13.16 1.87
CA GLU A 123 2.38 -12.54 0.94
C GLU A 123 2.88 -11.23 0.30
N TRP A 124 3.80 -10.51 0.98
CA TRP A 124 4.35 -9.27 0.46
C TRP A 124 5.20 -9.43 -0.81
N LEU A 125 5.67 -10.66 -1.09
CA LEU A 125 6.42 -10.99 -2.31
C LEU A 125 5.54 -10.88 -3.56
N ASP A 126 4.23 -11.15 -3.43
CA ASP A 126 3.31 -11.27 -4.57
C ASP A 126 2.57 -9.97 -4.89
N ILE A 127 2.52 -9.03 -3.94
CA ILE A 127 1.69 -7.83 -4.06
C ILE A 127 2.41 -6.64 -4.72
N GLY A 128 3.73 -6.69 -4.92
CA GLY A 128 4.53 -5.57 -5.43
C GLY A 128 4.14 -5.09 -6.84
N ASP A 129 3.55 -5.97 -7.64
CA ASP A 129 3.15 -5.68 -9.02
C ASP A 129 1.92 -4.79 -9.14
N PHE A 130 1.05 -4.80 -8.13
CA PHE A 130 -0.20 -4.03 -8.14
C PHE A 130 -0.39 -3.14 -6.92
N CYS A 131 0.40 -3.30 -5.86
CA CYS A 131 0.37 -2.45 -4.67
C CYS A 131 1.48 -1.40 -4.65
N ILE A 132 1.22 -0.33 -3.91
CA ILE A 132 2.17 0.72 -3.57
C ILE A 132 2.47 0.58 -2.07
N PRO A 133 3.75 0.41 -1.69
CA PRO A 133 4.10 0.32 -0.29
C PRO A 133 3.74 1.58 0.49
N LEU A 134 3.35 1.37 1.74
CA LEU A 134 2.97 2.46 2.62
C LEU A 134 4.16 3.38 2.91
N ALA A 135 3.93 4.69 2.77
CA ALA A 135 4.92 5.71 3.11
C ALA A 135 5.03 5.88 4.64
N LEU A 136 5.67 4.93 5.32
CA LEU A 136 5.94 4.97 6.77
C LEU A 136 7.04 6.00 7.08
N LYS A 137 6.66 7.29 7.09
CA LYS A 137 7.52 8.39 7.54
C LYS A 137 7.58 8.41 9.06
N TRP A 138 8.67 8.95 9.62
CA TRP A 138 8.79 9.13 11.07
C TRP A 138 7.64 9.93 11.66
N ARG A 139 7.18 10.98 10.97
CA ARG A 139 5.96 11.73 11.35
C ARG A 139 4.76 10.81 11.52
N THR A 140 4.54 9.89 10.59
CA THR A 140 3.43 8.95 10.62
C THR A 140 3.54 7.98 11.79
N LEU A 141 4.74 7.45 12.04
CA LEU A 141 5.01 6.52 13.13
C LEU A 141 4.91 7.16 14.52
N ILE A 142 5.26 8.44 14.65
CA ILE A 142 5.37 9.13 15.94
C ILE A 142 4.10 9.93 16.26
N HIS A 143 3.50 10.59 15.28
CA HIS A 143 2.43 11.56 15.49
C HIS A 143 1.09 11.15 14.89
N ASP A 144 1.08 10.60 13.66
CA ASP A 144 -0.20 10.40 12.96
C ASP A 144 -0.92 9.13 13.40
N TRP A 145 -0.18 8.09 13.80
CA TRP A 145 -0.72 6.80 14.19
C TRP A 145 -0.60 6.59 15.70
N SER A 146 -1.63 6.02 16.32
CA SER A 146 -1.52 5.56 17.70
C SER A 146 -0.62 4.31 17.78
N PRO A 147 0.06 4.07 18.92
CA PRO A 147 0.84 2.85 19.11
C PRO A 147 0.03 1.57 18.86
N ALA A 148 -1.26 1.57 19.22
CA ALA A 148 -2.16 0.43 18.99
C ALA A 148 -2.45 0.20 17.51
N LEU A 149 -2.65 1.27 16.73
CA LEU A 149 -2.87 1.16 15.28
C LEU A 149 -1.61 0.66 14.56
N LEU A 150 -0.43 1.15 14.97
CA LEU A 150 0.85 0.67 14.45
C LEU A 150 1.08 -0.82 14.79
N LYS A 151 0.85 -1.21 16.05
CA LYS A 151 0.90 -2.61 16.49
C LYS A 151 -0.05 -3.48 15.65
N PHE A 152 -1.28 -3.02 15.44
CA PHE A 152 -2.26 -3.71 14.61
C PHE A 152 -1.75 -3.89 13.17
N TYR A 153 -1.33 -2.80 12.51
CA TYR A 153 -0.80 -2.86 11.14
C TYR A 153 0.35 -3.86 10.99
N LEU A 154 1.36 -3.76 11.86
CA LEU A 154 2.56 -4.57 11.74
C LEU A 154 2.29 -6.07 11.94
N ASN A 155 1.38 -6.42 12.86
CA ASN A 155 0.99 -7.81 13.07
C ASN A 155 0.00 -8.30 11.99
N ALA A 156 -0.92 -7.43 11.52
CA ALA A 156 -1.86 -7.76 10.45
C ALA A 156 -1.12 -8.05 9.14
N PHE A 157 -0.14 -7.23 8.79
CA PHE A 157 0.66 -7.40 7.58
C PHE A 157 1.51 -8.67 7.59
N GLN A 158 1.91 -9.12 8.78
CA GLN A 158 2.69 -10.34 8.98
C GLN A 158 1.85 -11.55 9.36
N MET A 159 0.51 -11.47 9.29
CA MET A 159 -0.38 -12.57 9.68
C MET A 159 -0.10 -13.12 11.09
N THR A 160 0.27 -12.23 12.02
CA THR A 160 0.61 -12.54 13.41
C THR A 160 -0.30 -11.83 14.41
N LEU A 161 -1.49 -11.42 13.96
CA LEU A 161 -2.52 -10.97 14.89
C LEU A 161 -2.97 -12.13 15.79
N PRO A 162 -3.35 -11.87 17.06
CA PRO A 162 -3.93 -12.87 17.94
C PRO A 162 -5.39 -13.20 17.51
N ASP A 163 -5.54 -13.73 16.30
CA ASP A 163 -6.78 -14.33 15.81
C ASP A 163 -6.89 -15.79 16.30
N GLN A 164 -8.06 -16.41 16.19
CA GLN A 164 -8.29 -17.74 16.76
C GLN A 164 -7.37 -18.80 16.15
N SER A 165 -7.09 -18.71 14.84
CA SER A 165 -6.16 -19.63 14.21
C SER A 165 -4.75 -19.50 14.80
N ASN A 166 -4.29 -18.27 15.05
CA ASN A 166 -2.99 -18.02 15.66
C ASN A 166 -2.95 -18.36 17.15
N LEU A 167 -4.03 -18.10 17.90
CA LEU A 167 -4.12 -18.46 19.32
C LEU A 167 -4.00 -19.97 19.52
N VAL A 168 -4.68 -20.77 18.70
CA VAL A 168 -4.51 -22.23 18.69
C VAL A 168 -3.08 -22.61 18.31
N ARG A 169 -2.52 -22.01 17.25
CA ARG A 169 -1.13 -22.26 16.81
C ARG A 169 -0.09 -21.94 17.90
N TRP A 170 -0.37 -20.98 18.77
CA TRP A 170 0.50 -20.59 19.88
C TRP A 170 0.22 -21.34 21.19
N GLY A 171 -0.68 -22.33 21.20
CA GLY A 171 -1.06 -23.06 22.40
C GLY A 171 -1.82 -22.21 23.43
N LYS A 172 -2.44 -21.10 22.99
CA LYS A 172 -3.21 -20.16 23.83
C LYS A 172 -4.72 -20.22 23.57
N GLY A 173 -5.16 -21.12 22.72
CA GLY A 173 -6.57 -21.34 22.38
C GLY A 173 -6.82 -22.79 22.01
N THR A 174 -8.08 -23.20 22.07
CA THR A 174 -8.52 -24.57 21.80
C THR A 174 -9.33 -24.68 20.51
N GLU A 175 -10.09 -23.64 20.16
CA GLU A 175 -10.97 -23.61 18.99
C GLU A 175 -10.45 -22.61 17.94
N LYS A 176 -10.35 -23.05 16.68
CA LYS A 176 -9.89 -22.23 15.54
C LYS A 176 -11.04 -21.57 14.81
N THR A 177 -12.27 -21.92 15.11
CA THR A 177 -13.48 -21.40 14.47
C THR A 177 -13.71 -19.94 14.83
N CYS A 178 -14.21 -19.18 13.87
CA CYS A 178 -14.52 -17.76 14.03
C CYS A 178 -15.63 -17.57 15.09
N TYR A 179 -15.39 -16.81 16.17
CA TYR A 179 -16.40 -16.54 17.21
C TYR A 179 -17.52 -15.64 16.70
N ILE A 180 -17.32 -14.91 15.60
CA ILE A 180 -18.37 -14.06 15.02
C ILE A 180 -19.37 -14.89 14.21
N CYS A 181 -18.90 -15.80 13.35
CA CYS A 181 -19.79 -16.54 12.45
C CYS A 181 -20.01 -18.01 12.82
N GLY A 182 -19.18 -18.58 13.70
CA GLY A 182 -19.25 -19.97 14.12
C GLY A 182 -18.98 -21.00 13.01
N LYS A 183 -18.48 -20.59 11.83
CA LYS A 183 -18.43 -21.46 10.63
C LYS A 183 -17.02 -21.64 10.07
N ALA A 184 -16.33 -20.55 9.73
CA ALA A 184 -15.03 -20.60 9.09
C ALA A 184 -13.89 -20.53 10.12
N VAL A 185 -12.66 -20.87 9.69
CA VAL A 185 -11.46 -20.64 10.50
C VAL A 185 -11.29 -19.13 10.76
N GLY A 186 -11.20 -18.76 12.04
CA GLY A 186 -11.06 -17.39 12.53
C GLY A 186 -9.65 -16.84 12.31
N THR A 187 -9.28 -16.60 11.06
CA THR A 187 -8.06 -15.89 10.68
C THR A 187 -8.30 -14.38 10.60
N ALA A 188 -7.23 -13.57 10.69
CA ALA A 188 -7.31 -12.14 10.40
C ALA A 188 -7.91 -11.85 9.01
N LYS A 189 -7.55 -12.62 7.98
CA LYS A 189 -8.12 -12.50 6.63
C LYS A 189 -9.64 -12.74 6.62
N HIS A 190 -10.11 -13.79 7.30
CA HIS A 190 -11.53 -14.04 7.45
C HIS A 190 -12.24 -12.88 8.18
N LEU A 191 -11.73 -12.44 9.33
CA LEU A 191 -12.36 -11.38 10.11
C LEU A 191 -12.41 -10.05 9.35
N LEU A 192 -11.32 -9.67 8.67
CA LEU A 192 -11.21 -8.35 8.06
C LEU A 192 -11.92 -8.26 6.70
N VAL A 193 -12.10 -9.35 5.94
CA VAL A 193 -12.73 -9.27 4.62
C VAL A 193 -13.68 -10.42 4.25
N GLY A 194 -13.68 -11.53 5.00
CA GLY A 194 -14.32 -12.77 4.58
C GLY A 194 -15.50 -13.24 5.45
N CYS A 195 -15.83 -12.54 6.53
CA CYS A 195 -16.85 -12.97 7.48
C CYS A 195 -18.24 -12.49 7.05
N LYS A 196 -19.13 -13.43 6.75
CA LYS A 196 -20.50 -13.12 6.28
C LYS A 196 -21.32 -12.32 7.30
N VAL A 197 -21.20 -12.64 8.59
CA VAL A 197 -21.88 -11.88 9.66
C VAL A 197 -21.37 -10.44 9.75
N LEU A 198 -20.07 -10.19 9.56
CA LEU A 198 -19.52 -8.82 9.51
C LEU A 198 -19.90 -8.07 8.23
N LEU A 199 -20.03 -8.78 7.11
CA LEU A 199 -20.56 -8.23 5.87
C LEU A 199 -22.03 -7.79 6.06
N ASP A 200 -22.87 -8.68 6.59
CA ASP A 200 -24.32 -8.45 6.72
C ASP A 200 -24.66 -7.40 7.78
N SER A 201 -23.82 -7.25 8.80
CA SER A 201 -23.92 -6.15 9.78
C SER A 201 -23.37 -4.80 9.25
N GLY A 202 -22.91 -4.75 8.00
CA GLY A 202 -22.46 -3.51 7.35
C GLY A 202 -21.09 -3.01 7.80
N GLN A 203 -20.31 -3.81 8.53
CA GLN A 203 -19.00 -3.40 9.05
C GLN A 203 -17.99 -3.15 7.92
N TYR A 204 -18.05 -3.96 6.85
CA TYR A 204 -17.23 -3.75 5.66
C TYR A 204 -17.68 -2.52 4.86
N SER A 205 -18.98 -2.25 4.78
CA SER A 205 -19.53 -1.04 4.17
C SER A 205 -19.06 0.21 4.91
N ARG A 206 -19.08 0.22 6.25
CA ARG A 206 -18.55 1.34 7.05
C ARG A 206 -17.07 1.63 6.77
N ARG A 207 -16.23 0.60 6.62
CA ARG A 207 -14.82 0.77 6.21
C ARG A 207 -14.72 1.31 4.78
N HIS A 208 -15.51 0.76 3.87
CA HIS A 208 -15.57 1.20 2.48
C HIS A 208 -15.93 2.68 2.39
N ASP A 209 -17.02 3.10 3.03
CA ASP A 209 -17.56 4.46 2.96
C ASP A 209 -16.57 5.49 3.52
N ARG A 210 -15.83 5.13 4.57
CA ARG A 210 -14.73 5.96 5.09
C ARG A 210 -13.63 6.24 4.06
N VAL A 211 -13.31 5.25 3.24
CA VAL A 211 -12.32 5.42 2.15
C VAL A 211 -12.97 6.22 1.02
N LEU A 212 -14.21 5.91 0.68
CA LEU A 212 -14.97 6.58 -0.37
C LEU A 212 -15.11 8.09 -0.09
N GLU A 213 -15.39 8.49 1.15
CA GLU A 213 -15.45 9.90 1.57
C GLU A 213 -14.21 10.71 1.20
N ILE A 214 -13.03 10.09 1.22
CA ILE A 214 -11.78 10.74 0.81
C ILE A 214 -11.70 10.84 -0.71
N ILE A 215 -12.23 9.84 -1.45
CA ILE A 215 -12.33 9.78 -2.92
C ILE A 215 -13.38 10.72 -3.49
N ARG A 216 -14.22 11.36 -2.69
CA ARG A 216 -15.14 12.42 -3.14
C ARG A 216 -14.39 13.74 -3.50
N PHE A 217 -13.28 13.66 -4.23
CA PHE A 217 -12.29 14.71 -4.51
C PHE A 217 -12.83 16.01 -5.11
N VAL A 218 -14.04 16.02 -5.65
CA VAL A 218 -14.69 17.22 -6.19
C VAL A 218 -15.80 17.66 -5.26
N ARG A 219 -15.64 18.85 -4.69
CA ARG A 219 -16.81 19.60 -4.23
C ARG A 219 -17.55 20.10 -5.47
N GLU A 220 -18.85 19.88 -5.50
CA GLU A 220 -19.75 20.50 -6.48
C GLU A 220 -19.43 21.99 -6.61
N GLY A 221 -19.32 22.50 -7.84
CA GLY A 221 -19.00 23.91 -8.11
C GLY A 221 -17.52 24.29 -8.08
N THR A 222 -16.57 23.37 -7.91
CA THR A 222 -15.14 23.68 -8.04
C THR A 222 -14.79 23.99 -9.51
N ARG A 223 -14.70 25.27 -9.86
CA ARG A 223 -14.33 25.71 -11.21
C ARG A 223 -12.88 25.32 -11.51
N ALA A 224 -12.66 24.60 -12.62
CA ALA A 224 -11.32 24.30 -13.09
C ALA A 224 -10.60 25.61 -13.46
N ILE A 225 -9.47 25.89 -12.79
CA ILE A 225 -8.57 26.98 -13.21
C ILE A 225 -7.87 26.54 -14.50
N LYS A 226 -8.08 27.30 -15.58
CA LYS A 226 -7.34 27.12 -16.83
C LYS A 226 -5.85 27.34 -16.55
N SER A 227 -5.03 26.32 -16.77
CA SER A 227 -3.57 26.40 -16.65
C SER A 227 -2.93 25.89 -17.93
N ASN A 228 -1.98 26.63 -18.51
CA ASN A 228 -1.26 26.27 -19.73
C ASN A 228 -0.24 25.11 -19.58
N VAL A 229 -0.27 24.36 -18.47
CA VAL A 229 0.74 23.34 -18.15
C VAL A 229 0.18 21.94 -18.43
N LYS A 230 0.83 21.22 -19.36
CA LYS A 230 0.72 19.75 -19.50
C LYS A 230 1.32 19.09 -18.24
N PRO A 231 0.69 18.03 -17.70
CA PRO A 231 0.00 16.98 -18.45
C PRO A 231 -1.52 17.16 -18.56
N TYR A 232 -2.09 16.44 -19.54
CA TYR A 232 -3.53 16.21 -19.71
C TYR A 232 -4.17 15.76 -18.39
N SER A 233 -5.36 16.31 -18.08
CA SER A 233 -6.17 16.00 -16.90
C SER A 233 -7.60 15.84 -17.35
N ILE A 234 -8.23 14.71 -17.00
CA ILE A 234 -9.63 14.43 -17.36
C ILE A 234 -10.54 15.56 -16.86
N LEU A 235 -10.37 15.97 -15.60
CA LEU A 235 -11.22 17.00 -14.98
C LEU A 235 -11.04 18.38 -15.61
N LYS A 236 -9.84 18.72 -16.09
CA LYS A 236 -9.58 20.00 -16.76
C LYS A 236 -10.04 20.00 -18.23
N ALA A 237 -10.42 18.85 -18.78
CA ALA A 237 -10.85 18.74 -20.18
C ALA A 237 -12.25 19.32 -20.43
N ALA A 238 -13.06 19.51 -19.38
CA ALA A 238 -14.39 20.10 -19.48
C ALA A 238 -14.72 20.94 -18.24
N SER A 239 -15.70 21.84 -18.36
CA SER A 239 -16.18 22.69 -17.27
C SER A 239 -17.58 22.34 -16.77
N ASP A 240 -18.28 21.45 -17.47
CA ASP A 240 -19.67 21.02 -17.22
C ASP A 240 -19.77 19.64 -16.54
N TRP A 241 -18.74 19.23 -15.83
CA TRP A 241 -18.75 17.95 -15.11
C TRP A 241 -19.87 17.92 -14.07
N THR A 242 -20.79 16.97 -14.22
CA THR A 242 -21.77 16.60 -13.19
C THR A 242 -21.31 15.34 -12.48
N ILE A 243 -21.48 15.29 -11.16
CA ILE A 243 -21.01 14.19 -10.32
C ILE A 243 -22.19 13.59 -9.60
N MET A 244 -22.28 12.27 -9.64
CA MET A 244 -23.33 11.48 -9.02
C MET A 244 -22.69 10.43 -8.12
N MET A 245 -23.24 10.32 -6.92
CA MET A 245 -22.84 9.33 -5.93
C MET A 245 -24.01 9.12 -4.98
N ASP A 246 -24.07 7.95 -4.35
CA ASP A 246 -25.08 7.68 -3.35
C ASP A 246 -24.81 8.51 -2.09
N THR A 247 -25.89 9.06 -1.54
CA THR A 247 -25.91 9.74 -0.24
C THR A 247 -26.74 8.92 0.74
N TYR A 248 -26.63 9.21 2.04
CA TYR A 248 -27.45 8.53 3.06
C TYR A 248 -28.96 8.66 2.81
N GLU A 249 -29.38 9.75 2.17
CA GLU A 249 -30.79 10.08 1.95
C GLU A 249 -31.30 9.66 0.57
N LYS A 250 -30.41 9.55 -0.42
CA LYS A 250 -30.80 9.38 -1.81
C LYS A 250 -29.78 8.56 -2.59
N GLN A 251 -30.29 7.51 -3.23
CA GLN A 251 -29.60 6.80 -4.29
C GLN A 251 -29.73 7.58 -5.60
N TYR A 252 -28.63 7.74 -6.32
CA TYR A 252 -28.67 8.44 -7.60
C TYR A 252 -29.21 7.52 -8.72
N LYS A 253 -29.69 8.15 -9.79
CA LYS A 253 -30.06 7.48 -11.04
C LYS A 253 -29.32 8.17 -12.18
N ILE A 254 -28.72 7.40 -13.07
CA ILE A 254 -28.10 7.96 -14.27
C ILE A 254 -29.20 8.64 -15.11
N PRO A 255 -29.01 9.89 -15.56
CA PRO A 255 -30.01 10.55 -16.41
C PRO A 255 -30.27 9.75 -17.68
N GLU A 256 -31.54 9.64 -18.06
CA GLU A 256 -31.97 8.81 -19.21
C GLU A 256 -31.30 9.21 -20.52
N ASP A 257 -31.00 10.50 -20.68
CA ASP A 257 -30.33 11.05 -21.86
C ASP A 257 -28.81 10.81 -21.87
N ILE A 258 -28.24 10.32 -20.76
CA ILE A 258 -26.89 9.74 -20.71
C ILE A 258 -26.97 8.24 -21.02
N CYS A 259 -27.73 7.49 -20.21
CA CYS A 259 -27.94 6.05 -20.34
C CYS A 259 -29.05 5.59 -19.39
N ALA A 260 -29.99 4.80 -19.91
CA ALA A 260 -31.10 4.25 -19.14
C ALA A 260 -30.65 2.99 -18.39
N SER A 261 -29.88 3.16 -17.31
CA SER A 261 -29.35 2.05 -16.50
C SER A 261 -29.65 2.20 -15.02
N ALA A 262 -29.91 1.06 -14.36
CA ALA A 262 -30.02 0.96 -12.91
C ALA A 262 -28.65 0.78 -12.22
N SER A 263 -27.57 0.65 -13.00
CA SER A 263 -26.22 0.49 -12.47
C SER A 263 -25.76 1.72 -11.70
N ARG A 264 -25.08 1.50 -10.57
CA ARG A 264 -24.56 2.55 -9.71
C ARG A 264 -23.10 2.28 -9.31
N PRO A 265 -22.12 2.70 -10.12
CA PRO A 265 -20.76 2.90 -9.64
C PRO A 265 -20.73 3.79 -8.38
N ASP A 266 -19.73 3.64 -7.52
CA ASP A 266 -19.62 4.45 -6.30
C ASP A 266 -19.54 5.96 -6.59
N ILE A 267 -18.87 6.33 -7.69
CA ILE A 267 -18.87 7.69 -8.24
C ILE A 267 -19.04 7.63 -9.76
N PHE A 268 -19.96 8.43 -10.27
CA PHE A 268 -20.23 8.58 -11.69
C PHE A 268 -20.13 10.05 -12.09
N LEU A 269 -19.19 10.39 -12.98
CA LEU A 269 -19.02 11.73 -13.52
C LEU A 269 -19.39 11.73 -15.00
N TYR A 270 -20.02 12.79 -15.48
CA TYR A 270 -20.25 12.95 -16.91
C TYR A 270 -20.15 14.41 -17.34
N SER A 271 -19.71 14.63 -18.58
CA SER A 271 -19.74 15.90 -19.28
C SER A 271 -20.53 15.71 -20.57
N ARG A 272 -21.54 16.57 -20.78
CA ARG A 272 -22.41 16.53 -21.96
C ARG A 272 -21.72 17.18 -23.15
N ILE A 273 -20.93 18.22 -22.89
CA ILE A 273 -20.17 18.96 -23.91
C ILE A 273 -19.03 18.07 -24.45
N LEU A 274 -18.24 17.47 -23.56
CA LEU A 274 -17.13 16.61 -23.97
C LEU A 274 -17.59 15.22 -24.42
N LYS A 275 -18.85 14.86 -24.17
CA LYS A 275 -19.39 13.52 -24.35
C LYS A 275 -18.46 12.47 -23.73
N ARG A 276 -18.18 12.65 -22.43
CA ARG A 276 -17.35 11.72 -21.66
C ARG A 276 -17.99 11.35 -20.33
N VAL A 277 -17.80 10.10 -19.92
CA VAL A 277 -18.18 9.56 -18.63
C VAL A 277 -16.95 8.99 -17.93
N VAL A 278 -16.85 9.25 -16.62
CA VAL A 278 -15.86 8.63 -15.73
C VAL A 278 -16.60 7.86 -14.66
N MET A 279 -16.32 6.56 -14.53
CA MET A 279 -16.93 5.70 -13.52
C MET A 279 -15.84 5.24 -12.57
N ILE A 280 -16.06 5.37 -11.27
CA ILE A 280 -15.13 4.95 -10.23
C ILE A 280 -15.84 3.95 -9.33
N GLU A 281 -15.29 2.75 -9.22
CA GLU A 281 -15.73 1.71 -8.30
C GLU A 281 -14.61 1.43 -7.31
N LEU A 282 -14.85 1.67 -6.03
CA LEU A 282 -13.94 1.38 -4.95
C LEU A 282 -14.14 -0.06 -4.47
N THR A 283 -13.04 -0.74 -4.12
CA THR A 283 -13.08 -1.99 -3.37
C THR A 283 -12.02 -1.98 -2.27
N VAL A 284 -12.34 -2.59 -1.13
CA VAL A 284 -11.41 -2.72 0.01
C VAL A 284 -11.10 -4.19 0.31
N PRO A 285 -10.28 -4.86 -0.53
CA PRO A 285 -10.07 -6.30 -0.46
C PRO A 285 -8.90 -6.68 0.46
N TRP A 286 -8.67 -7.98 0.64
CA TRP A 286 -7.34 -8.45 1.05
C TRP A 286 -6.38 -8.25 -0.13
N GLU A 287 -5.16 -7.78 0.10
CA GLU A 287 -4.26 -7.31 -0.95
C GLU A 287 -4.02 -8.37 -2.05
N THR A 288 -3.84 -9.64 -1.69
CA THR A 288 -3.66 -10.73 -2.67
C THR A 288 -4.88 -10.95 -3.57
N ASN A 289 -6.07 -10.46 -3.19
CA ASN A 289 -7.30 -10.59 -3.97
C ASN A 289 -7.50 -9.42 -4.95
N ILE A 290 -6.68 -8.36 -4.89
CA ILE A 290 -6.83 -7.17 -5.74
C ILE A 290 -6.99 -7.53 -7.22
N PRO A 291 -6.14 -8.37 -7.86
CA PRO A 291 -6.29 -8.67 -9.29
C PRO A 291 -7.63 -9.33 -9.63
N LYS A 292 -8.09 -10.25 -8.76
CA LYS A 292 -9.36 -10.95 -8.93
C LYS A 292 -10.54 -10.00 -8.80
N ASP A 293 -10.56 -9.20 -7.74
CA ASP A 293 -11.68 -8.30 -7.46
C ASP A 293 -11.75 -7.19 -8.50
N HIS A 294 -10.60 -6.69 -8.97
CA HIS A 294 -10.51 -5.74 -10.08
C HIS A 294 -11.20 -6.28 -11.34
N ALA A 295 -10.86 -7.50 -11.76
CA ALA A 295 -11.45 -8.13 -12.94
C ALA A 295 -12.98 -8.31 -12.80
N ILE A 296 -13.45 -8.72 -11.62
CA ILE A 296 -14.88 -8.86 -11.32
C ILE A 296 -15.60 -7.51 -11.47
N LYS A 297 -15.02 -6.44 -10.91
CA LYS A 297 -15.63 -5.10 -10.94
C LYS A 297 -15.62 -4.48 -12.34
N VAL A 298 -14.55 -4.69 -13.11
CA VAL A 298 -14.52 -4.28 -14.52
C VAL A 298 -15.61 -4.99 -15.30
N ASN A 299 -15.72 -6.32 -15.15
CA ASN A 299 -16.72 -7.11 -15.85
C ASN A 299 -18.16 -6.77 -15.44
N LYS A 300 -18.39 -6.41 -14.16
CA LYS A 300 -19.70 -5.96 -13.64
C LYS A 300 -20.27 -4.80 -14.47
N TYR A 301 -19.42 -3.89 -14.97
CA TYR A 301 -19.86 -2.71 -15.70
C TYR A 301 -19.73 -2.82 -17.22
N TYR A 302 -19.36 -3.99 -17.74
CA TYR A 302 -19.15 -4.20 -19.18
C TYR A 302 -20.34 -3.74 -20.03
N GLU A 303 -21.55 -4.18 -19.70
CA GLU A 303 -22.77 -3.78 -20.44
C GLU A 303 -23.03 -2.27 -20.37
N LEU A 304 -22.88 -1.66 -19.20
CA LEU A 304 -23.04 -0.21 -19.04
C LEU A 304 -22.02 0.57 -19.89
N THR A 305 -20.76 0.13 -19.91
CA THR A 305 -19.73 0.78 -20.74
C THR A 305 -20.04 0.68 -22.24
N ASN A 306 -20.60 -0.44 -22.69
CA ASN A 306 -21.02 -0.63 -24.07
C ASN A 306 -22.20 0.28 -24.44
N GLU A 307 -23.20 0.38 -23.57
CA GLU A 307 -24.36 1.25 -23.79
C GLU A 307 -23.98 2.73 -23.84
N LEU A 308 -23.14 3.19 -22.90
CA LEU A 308 -22.61 4.55 -22.91
C LEU A 308 -21.81 4.85 -24.20
N THR A 309 -21.02 3.89 -24.67
CA THR A 309 -20.27 4.02 -25.93
C THR A 309 -21.22 4.10 -27.13
N ARG A 310 -22.29 3.29 -27.17
CA ARG A 310 -23.36 3.39 -28.19
C ARG A 310 -24.05 4.76 -28.15
N ASN A 311 -24.21 5.33 -26.97
CA ASN A 311 -24.71 6.69 -26.75
C ASN A 311 -23.67 7.78 -27.06
N ARG A 312 -22.56 7.42 -27.71
CA ARG A 312 -21.47 8.30 -28.18
C ARG A 312 -20.69 8.97 -27.06
N PHE A 313 -20.65 8.38 -25.86
CA PHE A 313 -19.75 8.82 -24.80
C PHE A 313 -18.41 8.09 -24.87
N VAL A 314 -17.32 8.81 -24.63
CA VAL A 314 -16.04 8.21 -24.24
C VAL A 314 -16.15 7.79 -22.78
N VAL A 315 -15.78 6.54 -22.46
CA VAL A 315 -15.97 5.99 -21.11
C VAL A 315 -14.63 5.63 -20.48
N ASP A 316 -14.35 6.22 -19.32
CA ASP A 316 -13.20 5.91 -18.48
C ASP A 316 -13.68 5.16 -17.22
N LEU A 317 -13.50 3.83 -17.17
CA LEU A 317 -13.83 3.01 -16.00
C LEU A 317 -12.59 2.78 -15.13
N TYR A 318 -12.68 3.17 -13.87
CA TYR A 318 -11.67 2.97 -12.85
C TYR A 318 -12.20 2.08 -11.73
N ALA A 319 -11.91 0.78 -11.80
CA ALA A 319 -11.94 -0.07 -10.61
C ALA A 319 -10.67 0.22 -9.79
N VAL A 320 -10.85 0.73 -8.57
CA VAL A 320 -9.75 1.16 -7.69
C VAL A 320 -9.79 0.42 -6.36
N GLU A 321 -8.61 0.04 -5.88
CA GLU A 321 -8.50 -0.80 -4.69
C GLU A 321 -7.63 -0.15 -3.61
N VAL A 322 -8.08 -0.31 -2.37
CA VAL A 322 -7.28 -0.03 -1.18
C VAL A 322 -7.35 -1.26 -0.30
N GLY A 323 -6.24 -1.92 -0.06
CA GLY A 323 -6.20 -3.12 0.74
C GLY A 323 -6.67 -2.90 2.18
N ALA A 324 -7.31 -3.92 2.75
CA ALA A 324 -7.85 -3.88 4.11
C ALA A 324 -6.77 -3.66 5.18
N ARG A 325 -5.49 -3.93 4.89
CA ARG A 325 -4.36 -3.61 5.78
C ARG A 325 -3.82 -2.20 5.55
N GLY A 326 -4.50 -1.38 4.75
CA GLY A 326 -4.11 -0.02 4.42
C GLY A 326 -3.09 0.07 3.29
N ILE A 327 -2.82 -0.99 2.54
CA ILE A 327 -1.91 -0.92 1.40
C ILE A 327 -2.67 -0.44 0.16
N THR A 328 -2.26 0.67 -0.43
CA THR A 328 -2.94 1.25 -1.60
C THR A 328 -2.53 0.55 -2.89
N ALA A 329 -3.45 0.38 -3.84
CA ALA A 329 -3.14 -0.18 -5.16
C ALA A 329 -2.64 0.88 -6.17
N LYS A 330 -1.95 0.41 -7.22
CA LYS A 330 -1.52 1.23 -8.37
C LYS A 330 -2.72 1.76 -9.17
N SER A 331 -3.85 1.06 -9.17
CA SER A 331 -5.11 1.52 -9.78
C SER A 331 -5.56 2.88 -9.23
N LEU A 332 -5.56 3.05 -7.90
CA LEU A 332 -5.89 4.33 -7.26
C LEU A 332 -4.88 5.42 -7.64
N TYR A 333 -3.58 5.11 -7.69
CA TYR A 333 -2.57 6.06 -8.14
C TYR A 333 -2.81 6.51 -9.59
N ASN A 334 -3.15 5.57 -10.49
CA ASN A 334 -3.42 5.85 -11.89
C ASN A 334 -4.65 6.74 -12.05
N LEU A 335 -5.75 6.44 -11.33
CA LEU A 335 -6.94 7.31 -11.27
C LEU A 335 -6.53 8.75 -10.90
N LEU A 336 -5.84 8.94 -9.78
CA LEU A 336 -5.49 10.29 -9.30
C LEU A 336 -4.55 11.02 -10.28
N LYS A 337 -3.66 10.29 -10.93
CA LYS A 337 -2.77 10.83 -11.97
C LYS A 337 -3.56 11.29 -13.19
N ASP A 338 -4.51 10.50 -13.66
CA ASP A 338 -5.31 10.80 -14.85
C ASP A 338 -6.33 11.92 -14.60
N LEU A 339 -6.83 12.01 -13.37
CA LEU A 339 -7.59 13.16 -12.88
C LEU A 339 -6.72 14.44 -12.83
N GLY A 340 -5.40 14.33 -12.89
CA GLY A 340 -4.46 15.45 -13.02
C GLY A 340 -3.93 15.99 -11.69
N LEU A 341 -3.96 15.20 -10.62
CA LEU A 341 -3.40 15.62 -9.33
C LEU A 341 -1.86 15.68 -9.42
N SER A 342 -1.28 16.65 -8.71
CA SER A 342 0.17 16.74 -8.55
C SER A 342 0.69 15.54 -7.73
N ARG A 343 1.97 15.17 -7.91
CA ARG A 343 2.58 14.05 -7.17
C ARG A 343 2.46 14.22 -5.65
N THR A 344 2.60 15.44 -5.14
CA THR A 344 2.44 15.74 -3.71
C THR A 344 1.02 15.47 -3.24
N ASN A 345 0.02 15.91 -4.02
CA ASN A 345 -1.38 15.67 -3.70
C ASN A 345 -1.74 14.18 -3.79
N ILE A 346 -1.23 13.47 -4.80
CA ILE A 346 -1.41 12.01 -4.91
C ILE A 346 -0.84 11.31 -3.67
N ASN A 347 0.40 11.60 -3.28
CA ASN A 347 0.99 10.97 -2.10
C ASN A 347 0.17 11.23 -0.83
N SER A 348 -0.26 12.49 -0.61
CA SER A 348 -1.11 12.84 0.53
C SER A 348 -2.46 12.10 0.49
N PHE A 349 -3.03 11.95 -0.70
CA PHE A 349 -4.27 11.24 -0.91
C PHE A 349 -4.14 9.75 -0.56
N LEU A 350 -3.11 9.09 -1.08
CA LEU A 350 -2.81 7.68 -0.78
C LEU A 350 -2.57 7.45 0.72
N GLU A 351 -1.87 8.37 1.40
CA GLU A 351 -1.66 8.30 2.85
C GLU A 351 -3.00 8.39 3.63
N ARG A 352 -3.92 9.26 3.19
CA ARG A 352 -5.23 9.42 3.82
C ARG A 352 -6.13 8.21 3.59
N THR A 353 -6.24 7.70 2.36
CA THR A 353 -7.06 6.51 2.05
C THR A 353 -6.52 5.26 2.72
N SER A 354 -5.19 5.08 2.72
CA SER A 354 -4.51 4.04 3.48
C SER A 354 -4.92 4.05 4.95
N LYS A 355 -4.81 5.22 5.60
CA LYS A 355 -5.16 5.37 7.02
C LYS A 355 -6.64 5.09 7.26
N ALA A 356 -7.54 5.56 6.40
CA ALA A 356 -8.98 5.31 6.54
C ALA A 356 -9.33 3.83 6.47
N ALA A 357 -8.77 3.11 5.49
CA ALA A 357 -8.95 1.67 5.35
C ALA A 357 -8.42 0.92 6.57
N LEU A 358 -7.20 1.26 7.02
CA LEU A 358 -6.55 0.64 8.16
C LEU A 358 -7.32 0.89 9.47
N VAL A 359 -7.78 2.11 9.72
CA VAL A 359 -8.56 2.44 10.92
C VAL A 359 -9.91 1.72 10.88
N GLY A 360 -10.58 1.63 9.72
CA GLY A 360 -11.81 0.85 9.58
C GLY A 360 -11.58 -0.64 9.89
N SER A 361 -10.50 -1.22 9.39
CA SER A 361 -10.10 -2.60 9.74
C SER A 361 -9.74 -2.76 11.22
N PHE A 362 -9.08 -1.78 11.81
CA PHE A 362 -8.76 -1.80 13.23
C PHE A 362 -10.01 -1.73 14.10
N GLN A 363 -11.04 -0.97 13.70
CA GLN A 363 -12.33 -0.94 14.39
C GLN A 363 -13.07 -2.29 14.29
N ILE A 364 -13.05 -2.93 13.11
CA ILE A 364 -13.57 -4.29 12.94
C ILE A 364 -12.84 -5.24 13.89
N TRP A 365 -11.51 -5.12 13.93
CA TRP A 365 -10.66 -5.92 14.82
C TRP A 365 -11.01 -5.67 16.29
N LEU A 366 -11.11 -4.43 16.76
CA LEU A 366 -11.46 -4.16 18.17
C LEU A 366 -12.88 -4.60 18.52
N GLY A 367 -13.86 -4.38 17.64
CA GLY A 367 -15.26 -4.76 17.85
C GLY A 367 -15.49 -6.27 17.98
N ARG A 368 -14.47 -7.06 17.67
CA ARG A 368 -14.47 -8.51 17.82
C ARG A 368 -14.51 -8.96 19.29
N GLU A 369 -13.94 -8.15 20.19
CA GLU A 369 -13.87 -8.43 21.63
C GLU A 369 -15.21 -8.18 22.33
N GLY A 370 -16.01 -7.21 21.86
CA GLY A 370 -17.33 -6.93 22.44
C GLY A 370 -18.37 -8.05 22.25
N ASN A 371 -18.15 -8.98 21.32
CA ASN A 371 -18.98 -10.19 21.17
C ASN A 371 -18.45 -11.39 21.97
N LEU A 372 -17.26 -11.29 22.58
CA LEU A 372 -16.73 -12.29 23.52
C LEU A 372 -17.29 -12.07 24.94
N ASP A 373 -17.70 -10.84 25.28
CA ASP A 373 -18.26 -10.49 26.59
C ASP A 373 -19.64 -11.11 26.87
N SER A 374 -20.33 -11.68 25.87
CA SER A 374 -21.56 -12.46 26.05
C SER A 374 -21.33 -13.94 26.38
N GLY A 375 -20.09 -14.39 26.49
CA GLY A 375 -19.78 -15.79 26.78
C GLY A 375 -18.36 -16.01 27.30
N GLY A 376 -18.16 -15.79 28.60
CA GLY A 376 -17.08 -16.43 29.37
C GLY A 376 -15.71 -15.75 29.31
N GLU A 377 -15.30 -15.26 30.48
CA GLU A 377 -13.93 -14.96 30.94
C GLU A 377 -13.04 -14.02 30.10
N ARG A 378 -12.74 -12.87 30.71
CA ARG A 378 -11.65 -11.97 30.32
C ARG A 378 -10.35 -12.77 30.15
N ILE A 379 -9.94 -13.00 28.91
CA ILE A 379 -8.52 -13.25 28.63
C ILE A 379 -7.81 -11.94 28.92
N THR A 380 -7.25 -11.88 30.12
CA THR A 380 -6.39 -10.82 30.59
C THR A 380 -5.28 -10.56 29.59
N ARG A 381 -4.94 -9.27 29.46
CA ARG A 381 -3.80 -8.72 28.75
C ARG A 381 -2.64 -9.71 28.68
N VAL A 382 -2.38 -10.25 27.50
CA VAL A 382 -1.07 -10.84 27.22
C VAL A 382 -0.23 -9.76 26.55
N SER A 383 0.84 -9.43 27.24
CA SER A 383 1.87 -8.40 27.01
C SER A 383 2.37 -8.28 25.57
#